data_AF-A0AA46TB98-F1
#
_entry.id   AF-A0AA46TB98-F1
#
_cell.length_a   1.000
_cell.length_b   1.000
_cell.length_c   1.000
_cell.angle_alpha   90.00
_cell.angle_beta   90.00
_cell.angle_gamma   90.00
#
_symmetry.space_group_name_H-M   'P 1'
#
loop_
_entity.id
_entity.type
_entity.pdbx_description
1 polymer ?
#
loop_
_entity_poly.entity_id
_entity_poly.type
_entity_poly.pdbx_seq_one_letter_code
_entity_poly.pdbx_strand_id
1 'polypeptide(L)'
;MTKFLSASALSATVLALTMPFASAAELSEGKATETTRKVNQRYIQMLDFNNREDFEFANKGFIATLDNPIVKSSNGKIVYDLSAADFTKDKNPPDTANPSLWRQSQLTGIHGLFKVTDKIYQIRGFDISNMTLID
;
A
#
# COMPACT_ATOMS: atom_id res chain seq x y z
N MET A 1 63.13 60.68 -10.91
CA MET A 1 62.12 61.16 -9.94
C MET A 1 60.75 60.67 -10.42
N THR A 2 60.23 59.59 -9.82
CA THR A 2 58.96 59.58 -9.04
C THR A 2 57.73 59.59 -9.97
N LYS A 3 56.78 58.63 -10.09
CA LYS A 3 56.32 57.41 -9.40
C LYS A 3 55.43 56.63 -10.41
N PHE A 4 55.59 55.32 -10.58
CA PHE A 4 54.74 54.22 -10.06
C PHE A 4 53.26 54.14 -10.53
N LEU A 5 52.98 53.06 -11.28
CA LEU A 5 51.78 52.21 -11.41
C LEU A 5 50.37 52.84 -11.55
N SER A 6 49.65 52.42 -12.61
CA SER A 6 48.33 51.81 -12.42
C SER A 6 48.14 50.64 -13.38
N ALA A 7 47.65 49.53 -12.83
CA ALA A 7 47.65 48.21 -13.41
C ALA A 7 46.34 47.89 -14.15
N SER A 8 46.50 47.15 -15.23
CA SER A 8 45.62 46.12 -15.81
C SER A 8 44.15 46.09 -15.37
N ALA A 9 43.25 46.46 -16.29
CA ALA A 9 41.84 46.09 -16.21
C ALA A 9 41.70 44.58 -16.51
N LEU A 10 41.57 43.77 -15.46
CA LEU A 10 41.19 42.36 -15.58
C LEU A 10 39.66 42.31 -15.76
N SER A 11 39.21 42.04 -16.99
CA SER A 11 37.79 41.84 -17.30
C SER A 11 37.30 40.55 -16.65
N ALA A 12 36.48 40.68 -15.61
CA ALA A 12 35.85 39.57 -14.91
C ALA A 12 34.73 38.99 -15.79
N THR A 13 35.03 37.95 -16.56
CA THR A 13 34.00 37.13 -17.19
C THR A 13 33.66 35.99 -16.25
N VAL A 14 32.68 36.21 -15.37
CA VAL A 14 32.05 35.13 -14.59
C VAL A 14 31.10 34.40 -15.54
N LEU A 15 31.54 33.26 -16.07
CA LEU A 15 30.67 32.33 -16.80
C LEU A 15 29.76 31.66 -15.77
N ALA A 16 28.60 32.27 -15.51
CA ALA A 16 27.57 31.68 -14.67
C ALA A 16 27.00 30.44 -15.38
N LEU A 17 27.50 29.26 -15.00
CA LEU A 17 26.93 27.98 -15.40
C LEU A 17 25.58 27.85 -14.70
N THR A 18 24.51 28.28 -15.35
CA THR A 18 23.14 28.06 -14.90
C THR A 18 22.85 26.57 -15.04
N MET A 19 23.16 25.79 -14.01
CA MET A 19 22.59 24.45 -13.92
C MET A 19 21.08 24.60 -13.81
N PRO A 20 20.30 24.03 -14.74
CA PRO A 20 18.86 23.96 -14.53
C PRO A 20 18.66 23.14 -13.26
N PHE A 21 18.12 23.78 -12.22
CA PHE A 21 17.48 23.03 -11.15
C PHE A 21 16.42 22.17 -11.84
N ALA A 22 16.63 20.86 -11.84
CA ALA A 22 15.58 19.93 -12.24
C ALA A 22 14.39 20.26 -11.34
N SER A 23 13.36 20.89 -11.92
CA SER A 23 12.09 21.09 -11.26
C SER A 23 11.67 19.72 -10.76
N ALA A 24 11.53 19.58 -9.44
CA ALA A 24 10.90 18.41 -8.87
C ALA A 24 9.52 18.36 -9.53
N ALA A 25 9.32 17.42 -10.45
CA ALA A 25 8.06 17.26 -11.16
C ALA A 25 6.95 17.28 -10.11
N GLU A 26 5.99 18.19 -10.24
CA GLU A 26 4.83 18.21 -9.34
C GLU A 26 4.22 16.82 -9.34
N LEU A 27 4.30 16.16 -8.18
CA LEU A 27 3.70 14.85 -8.00
C LEU A 27 2.19 15.06 -8.04
N SER A 28 1.55 14.69 -9.15
CA SER A 28 0.10 14.74 -9.22
C SER A 28 -0.47 13.77 -8.19
N GLU A 29 -1.21 14.31 -7.22
CA GLU A 29 -1.84 13.54 -6.15
C GLU A 29 -2.65 12.36 -6.74
N GLY A 30 -2.51 11.18 -6.12
CA GLY A 30 -3.21 9.97 -6.55
C GLY A 30 -2.66 9.28 -7.81
N LYS A 31 -1.56 9.75 -8.42
CA LYS A 31 -0.89 9.03 -9.52
C LYS A 31 0.49 8.55 -9.11
N ALA A 32 0.77 7.28 -9.42
CA ALA A 32 2.11 6.72 -9.25
C ALA A 32 3.09 7.34 -10.26
N THR A 33 4.28 7.69 -9.79
CA THR A 33 5.38 8.09 -10.68
C THR A 33 5.82 6.94 -11.56
N GLU A 34 6.54 7.23 -12.65
CA GLU A 34 7.14 6.20 -13.49
C GLU A 34 8.07 5.27 -12.69
N THR A 35 8.84 5.82 -11.76
CA THR A 35 9.71 5.03 -10.87
C THR A 35 8.88 4.07 -10.01
N THR A 36 7.80 4.55 -9.39
CA THR A 36 6.89 3.71 -8.58
C THR A 36 6.28 2.58 -9.41
N ARG A 37 5.79 2.89 -10.62
CA ARG A 37 5.23 1.87 -11.54
C ARG A 37 6.24 0.78 -11.87
N LYS A 38 7.47 1.15 -12.23
CA LYS A 38 8.55 0.20 -12.52
C LYS A 38 8.88 -0.68 -11.32
N VAL A 39 8.93 -0.11 -10.11
CA VAL A 39 9.18 -0.89 -8.89
C VAL A 39 8.03 -1.88 -8.62
N ASN A 40 6.77 -1.44 -8.72
CA ASN A 40 5.62 -2.32 -8.54
C ASN A 40 5.57 -3.46 -9.59
N GLN A 41 5.88 -3.17 -10.86
CA GLN A 41 5.96 -4.17 -11.92
C GLN A 41 7.04 -5.24 -11.67
N ARG A 42 8.16 -4.89 -11.03
CA ARG A 42 9.20 -5.88 -10.67
C ARG A 42 8.68 -6.95 -9.73
N TYR A 43 7.79 -6.62 -8.79
CA TYR A 43 7.20 -7.62 -7.89
C TYR A 43 6.33 -8.63 -8.65
N ILE A 44 5.61 -8.20 -9.69
CA ILE A 44 4.82 -9.09 -10.56
C ILE A 44 5.71 -10.16 -11.22
N GLN A 45 6.95 -9.80 -11.55
CA GLN A 45 7.90 -10.70 -12.20
C GLN A 45 8.64 -11.60 -11.20
N MET A 46 8.82 -11.15 -9.94
CA MET A 46 9.62 -11.85 -8.93
C MET A 46 8.82 -12.83 -8.06
N LEU A 47 7.50 -12.63 -7.93
CA LEU A 47 6.65 -13.42 -7.05
C LEU A 47 5.70 -14.31 -7.87
N ASP A 48 5.39 -15.48 -7.33
CA ASP A 48 4.40 -16.38 -7.91
C ASP A 48 2.97 -15.99 -7.50
N PHE A 49 2.34 -15.13 -8.31
CA PHE A 49 0.93 -14.76 -8.13
C PHE A 49 -0.06 -15.84 -8.59
N ASN A 50 0.40 -16.88 -9.30
CA ASN A 50 -0.44 -18.02 -9.65
C ASN A 50 -0.59 -19.00 -8.47
N ASN A 51 0.29 -18.91 -7.46
CA ASN A 51 0.08 -19.64 -6.21
C ASN A 51 -1.08 -19.01 -5.40
N ARG A 52 -2.19 -19.77 -5.38
CA ARG A 52 -3.46 -19.42 -4.77
C ARG A 52 -3.70 -20.13 -3.42
N GLU A 53 -2.74 -20.89 -2.91
CA GLU A 53 -2.90 -21.74 -1.71
C GLU A 53 -3.37 -20.93 -0.47
N ASP A 54 -2.81 -19.73 -0.25
CA ASP A 54 -3.25 -18.88 0.87
C ASP A 54 -4.74 -18.52 0.80
N PHE A 55 -5.30 -18.38 -0.40
CA PHE A 55 -6.73 -18.09 -0.55
C PHE A 55 -7.57 -19.33 -0.21
N GLU A 56 -7.10 -20.53 -0.56
CA GLU A 56 -7.76 -21.77 -0.16
C GLU A 56 -7.73 -21.93 1.36
N PHE A 57 -6.57 -21.72 1.98
CA PHE A 57 -6.41 -21.77 3.44
C PHE A 57 -7.21 -20.68 4.16
N ALA A 58 -7.25 -19.47 3.61
CA ALA A 58 -8.05 -18.39 4.15
C ALA A 58 -9.56 -18.65 4.03
N ASN A 59 -10.03 -19.47 3.08
CA ASN A 59 -11.46 -19.80 2.99
C ASN A 59 -11.83 -21.13 3.69
N LYS A 60 -10.84 -21.95 4.03
CA LYS A 60 -11.07 -23.27 4.61
C LYS A 60 -11.82 -23.17 5.94
N GLY A 61 -12.87 -23.99 6.06
CA GLY A 61 -13.67 -24.07 7.28
C GLY A 61 -14.60 -22.88 7.52
N PHE A 62 -14.83 -22.01 6.54
CA PHE A 62 -15.81 -20.93 6.66
C PHE A 62 -17.19 -21.46 7.07
N ILE A 63 -17.82 -20.82 8.05
CA ILE A 63 -19.14 -21.15 8.56
C ILE A 63 -20.13 -20.03 8.22
N ALA A 64 -19.83 -18.79 8.63
CA ALA A 64 -20.74 -17.66 8.49
C ALA A 64 -19.99 -16.33 8.61
N THR A 65 -20.64 -15.24 8.20
CA THR A 65 -20.19 -13.88 8.44
C THR A 65 -21.41 -12.97 8.71
N LEU A 66 -21.21 -11.67 8.94
CA LEU A 66 -22.33 -10.75 9.14
C LEU A 66 -23.01 -10.41 7.81
N ASP A 67 -24.35 -10.41 7.79
CA ASP A 67 -25.13 -9.89 6.66
C ASP A 67 -24.91 -8.39 6.46
N ASN A 68 -24.75 -7.65 7.57
CA ASN A 68 -24.35 -6.26 7.58
C ASN A 68 -22.90 -6.15 8.09
N PRO A 69 -21.93 -5.73 7.26
CA PRO A 69 -20.51 -5.69 7.63
C PRO A 69 -20.17 -4.55 8.61
N ILE A 70 -21.16 -3.79 9.09
CA ILE A 70 -20.94 -2.66 10.00
C ILE A 70 -21.17 -3.08 11.46
N VAL A 71 -20.11 -3.01 12.26
CA VAL A 71 -20.18 -3.14 13.72
C VAL A 71 -20.41 -1.77 14.34
N LYS A 72 -21.46 -1.65 15.15
CA LYS A 72 -21.80 -0.40 15.84
C LYS A 72 -21.68 -0.55 17.36
N SER A 73 -21.29 0.52 18.04
CA SER A 73 -21.41 0.61 19.49
C SER A 73 -22.87 0.78 19.92
N SER A 74 -23.12 0.66 21.23
CA SER A 74 -24.46 0.82 21.82
C SER A 74 -25.14 2.17 21.54
N ASN A 75 -24.36 3.23 21.28
CA ASN A 75 -24.86 4.55 20.89
C ASN A 75 -24.98 4.75 19.36
N GLY A 76 -24.80 3.70 18.56
CA GLY A 76 -24.99 3.72 17.11
C GLY A 76 -23.80 4.18 16.27
N LYS A 77 -22.67 4.55 16.89
CA LYS A 77 -21.44 4.90 16.15
C LYS A 77 -20.85 3.67 15.47
N ILE A 78 -20.35 3.81 14.25
CA ILE A 78 -19.55 2.77 13.58
C ILE A 78 -18.24 2.59 14.33
N VAL A 79 -18.00 1.36 14.80
CA VAL A 79 -16.77 0.94 15.48
C VAL A 79 -15.84 0.23 14.50
N TYR A 80 -16.42 -0.58 13.61
CA TYR A 80 -15.67 -1.30 12.59
C TYR A 80 -16.51 -1.53 11.34
N ASP A 81 -15.87 -1.50 10.18
CA ASP A 81 -16.47 -1.80 8.89
C ASP A 81 -15.67 -2.93 8.23
N LEU A 82 -16.27 -4.12 8.18
CA LEU A 82 -15.63 -5.32 7.65
C LEU A 82 -15.47 -5.25 6.11
N SER A 83 -16.17 -4.32 5.44
CA SER A 83 -16.06 -4.11 3.98
C SER A 83 -14.88 -3.22 3.58
N ALA A 84 -14.05 -2.78 4.51
CA ALA A 84 -12.96 -1.84 4.26
C ALA A 84 -11.95 -2.32 3.19
N ALA A 85 -11.80 -3.63 2.98
CA ALA A 85 -10.93 -4.21 1.96
C ALA A 85 -11.64 -4.52 0.62
N ASP A 86 -12.96 -4.34 0.53
CA ASP A 86 -13.76 -4.74 -0.65
C ASP A 86 -13.37 -3.99 -1.93
N PHE A 87 -12.74 -2.82 -1.80
CA PHE A 87 -12.20 -2.09 -2.95
C PHE A 87 -11.13 -2.91 -3.71
N THR A 88 -10.52 -3.91 -3.06
CA THR A 88 -9.51 -4.81 -3.64
C THR A 88 -10.10 -6.08 -4.26
N LYS A 89 -11.34 -6.44 -3.91
CA LYS A 89 -11.96 -7.73 -4.25
C LYS A 89 -12.08 -7.90 -5.76
N ASP A 90 -11.61 -9.05 -6.26
CA ASP A 90 -11.65 -9.46 -7.68
C ASP A 90 -11.06 -8.44 -8.66
N LYS A 91 -10.13 -7.61 -8.19
CA LYS A 91 -9.49 -6.56 -8.97
C LYS A 91 -7.98 -6.71 -8.98
N ASN A 92 -7.37 -6.25 -10.06
CA ASN A 92 -5.92 -6.10 -10.17
C ASN A 92 -5.43 -4.89 -9.34
N PRO A 93 -4.20 -4.93 -8.81
CA PRO A 93 -3.62 -3.81 -8.10
C PRO A 93 -3.48 -2.59 -9.01
N PRO A 94 -3.85 -1.38 -8.56
CA PRO A 94 -3.53 -0.15 -9.26
C PRO A 94 -2.01 0.11 -9.19
N ASP A 95 -1.52 0.96 -10.10
CA ASP A 95 -0.12 1.39 -10.12
C ASP A 95 0.37 2.03 -8.80
N THR A 96 -0.56 2.55 -8.00
CA THR A 96 -0.31 3.18 -6.69
C THR A 96 -0.19 2.19 -5.54
N ALA A 97 -0.50 0.90 -5.75
CA ALA A 97 -0.42 -0.15 -4.73
C ALA A 97 0.60 -1.22 -5.13
N ASN A 98 1.42 -1.64 -4.17
CA ASN A 98 2.30 -2.79 -4.39
C ASN A 98 1.44 -4.06 -4.61
N PRO A 99 1.71 -4.87 -5.65
CA PRO A 99 0.87 -6.04 -5.98
C PRO A 99 0.88 -7.12 -4.89
N SER A 100 1.98 -7.28 -4.14
CA SER A 100 2.05 -8.21 -3.01
C SER A 100 1.18 -7.74 -1.84
N LEU A 101 1.27 -6.44 -1.51
CA LEU A 101 0.41 -5.84 -0.49
C LEU A 101 -1.06 -5.92 -0.89
N TRP A 102 -1.39 -5.71 -2.16
CA TRP A 102 -2.76 -5.83 -2.66
C TRP A 102 -3.31 -7.25 -2.47
N ARG A 103 -2.53 -8.28 -2.83
CA ARG A 103 -2.87 -9.69 -2.56
C ARG A 103 -3.09 -9.91 -1.05
N GLN A 104 -2.23 -9.34 -0.21
CA GLN A 104 -2.38 -9.45 1.24
C GLN A 104 -3.66 -8.77 1.74
N SER A 105 -4.01 -7.59 1.22
CA SER A 105 -5.26 -6.90 1.55
C SER A 105 -6.49 -7.73 1.17
N GLN A 106 -6.46 -8.41 0.02
CA GLN A 106 -7.52 -9.35 -0.37
C GLN A 106 -7.63 -10.51 0.62
N LEU A 107 -6.50 -11.09 1.05
CA LEU A 107 -6.47 -12.19 2.02
C LEU A 107 -6.98 -11.77 3.41
N THR A 108 -6.51 -10.63 3.93
CA THR A 108 -6.94 -10.12 5.24
C THR A 108 -8.37 -9.58 5.22
N GLY A 109 -8.92 -9.29 4.04
CA GLY A 109 -10.33 -8.95 3.86
C GLY A 109 -11.27 -10.14 3.97
N ILE A 110 -10.77 -11.38 4.02
CA ILE A 110 -11.62 -12.57 4.23
C ILE A 110 -12.01 -12.64 5.72
N HIS A 111 -13.25 -12.27 6.00
CA HIS A 111 -13.77 -12.16 7.37
C HIS A 111 -14.93 -13.13 7.63
N GLY A 112 -15.08 -13.54 8.89
CA GLY A 112 -16.12 -14.49 9.30
C GLY A 112 -15.74 -15.38 10.48
N LEU A 113 -16.61 -16.35 10.75
CA LEU A 113 -16.39 -17.48 11.63
C LEU A 113 -15.88 -18.68 10.82
N PHE A 114 -14.81 -19.29 11.30
CA PHE A 114 -14.14 -20.42 10.66
C PHE A 114 -13.94 -21.56 11.66
N LYS A 115 -14.21 -22.80 11.25
CA LYS A 115 -13.76 -24.01 11.95
C LYS A 115 -12.32 -24.30 11.57
N VAL A 116 -11.41 -24.29 12.55
CA VAL A 116 -10.00 -24.61 12.35
C VAL A 116 -9.78 -26.12 12.40
N THR A 117 -10.30 -26.76 13.45
CA THR A 117 -10.28 -28.20 13.64
C THR A 117 -11.46 -28.59 14.55
N ASP A 118 -11.53 -29.85 15.00
CA ASP A 118 -12.53 -30.25 15.98
C ASP A 118 -12.46 -29.36 17.23
N LYS A 119 -13.61 -28.81 17.63
CA LYS A 119 -13.80 -27.91 18.79
C LYS A 119 -13.00 -26.60 18.80
N ILE A 120 -12.26 -26.26 17.75
CA ILE A 120 -11.52 -25.00 17.67
C ILE A 120 -12.06 -24.15 16.52
N TYR A 121 -12.49 -22.94 16.86
CA TYR A 121 -13.04 -21.97 15.92
C TYR A 121 -12.33 -20.63 16.03
N GLN A 122 -12.33 -19.87 14.93
CA GLN A 122 -11.80 -18.51 14.92
C GLN A 122 -12.79 -17.53 14.29
N ILE A 123 -12.92 -16.38 14.93
CA ILE A 123 -13.55 -15.19 14.36
C ILE A 123 -12.42 -14.31 13.83
N ARG A 124 -12.43 -14.03 12.52
CA ARG A 124 -11.35 -13.31 11.82
C ARG A 124 -11.90 -12.13 11.05
N GLY A 125 -11.12 -11.05 10.96
CA GLY A 125 -11.48 -9.84 10.23
C GLY A 125 -12.53 -8.96 10.92
N PHE A 126 -12.80 -9.17 12.21
CA PHE A 126 -13.66 -8.32 13.05
C PHE A 126 -12.84 -7.31 13.88
N ASP A 127 -11.52 -7.46 13.85
CA ASP A 127 -10.49 -6.59 14.40
C ASP A 127 -9.18 -6.89 13.62
N ILE A 128 -8.08 -6.20 13.92
CA ILE A 128 -6.73 -6.53 13.43
C ILE A 128 -6.32 -7.94 13.88
N SER A 129 -6.77 -8.37 15.06
CA SER A 129 -6.47 -9.70 15.61
C SER A 129 -7.64 -10.67 15.44
N ASN A 130 -7.33 -11.97 15.51
CA ASN A 130 -8.34 -13.03 15.53
C ASN A 130 -8.74 -13.36 16.96
N MET A 131 -10.02 -13.67 17.18
CA MET A 131 -10.50 -14.28 18.41
C MET A 131 -10.61 -15.80 18.21
N THR A 132 -10.17 -16.60 19.18
CA THR A 132 -10.25 -18.07 19.14
C THR A 132 -11.23 -18.57 20.21
N LEU A 133 -12.13 -19.45 19.81
CA LEU A 133 -13.11 -20.12 20.67
C LEU A 133 -12.77 -21.61 20.75
N ILE A 134 -12.80 -22.18 21.96
CA ILE A 134 -12.48 -23.59 22.22
C ILE A 134 -13.62 -24.18 23.04
N ASP A 135 -14.21 -25.27 22.53
CA ASP A 135 -15.28 -26.04 23.19
C ASP A 135 -14.77 -27.23 24.03
#